data_AF-A0A820DB08-F1
#
_entry.id   AF-A0A820DB08-F1
#
_cell.length_a   1.000
_cell.length_b   1.000
_cell.length_c   1.000
_cell.angle_alpha   90.00
_cell.angle_beta   90.00
_cell.angle_gamma   90.00
#
_symmetry.space_group_name_H-M   'P 1'
#
loop_
_entity.id
_entity.type
_entity.pdbx_description
1 polymer ?
#
loop_
_entity_poly.entity_id
_entity_poly.type
_entity_poly.pdbx_seq_one_letter_code
_entity_poly.pdbx_strand_id
1 'polypeptide(L)'
;MVIRQQILLWKIKLFQQKIEDIQVASYDGTLIWKITNFQEKMRNAQSGRQTSIYSPPFYSSPTGYKMCARLHLNGNGDGQGTHMSLFFILMKGKYDDILGWPFNSRIIFSLYDQTDKKQHIFDTFQPDVISNRCQRPHTDTNIASGIPKFIPLAIIEQENNPYVQEDSIFIKIMVDFNQIPDNLLPYVLSLDPGLPTLQQHKLIQEAINNFYQNQSITN
;
A
#
# COMPACT_ATOMS: atom_id res chain seq x y z
N MET A 1 -33.80 -1.08 25.07
CA MET A 1 -32.74 -2.01 25.55
C MET A 1 -31.88 -2.55 24.40
N VAL A 2 -32.48 -3.05 23.30
CA VAL A 2 -31.80 -3.66 22.14
C VAL A 2 -30.81 -2.73 21.39
N ILE A 3 -31.16 -1.46 21.18
CA ILE A 3 -30.29 -0.50 20.46
C ILE A 3 -28.97 -0.26 21.22
N ARG A 4 -29.00 -0.18 22.54
CA ARG A 4 -27.79 -0.01 23.37
C ARG A 4 -26.84 -1.20 23.25
N GLN A 5 -27.39 -2.42 23.17
CA GLN A 5 -26.60 -3.64 22.98
C GLN A 5 -25.95 -3.69 21.60
N GLN A 6 -26.66 -3.31 20.54
CA GLN A 6 -26.10 -3.24 19.19
C GLN A 6 -24.98 -2.18 19.08
N ILE A 7 -25.15 -1.01 19.71
CA ILE A 7 -24.12 0.03 19.78
C ILE A 7 -22.87 -0.50 20.49
N LEU A 8 -23.05 -1.23 21.61
CA LEU A 8 -21.92 -1.80 22.35
C LEU A 8 -21.16 -2.82 21.51
N LEU A 9 -21.86 -3.72 20.82
CA LEU A 9 -21.24 -4.70 19.92
C LEU A 9 -20.47 -4.03 18.79
N TRP A 10 -21.02 -2.96 18.20
CA TRP A 10 -20.33 -2.17 17.18
C TRP A 10 -19.05 -1.52 17.73
N LYS A 11 -19.10 -0.95 18.94
CA LYS A 11 -17.92 -0.38 19.60
C LYS A 11 -16.85 -1.43 19.86
N ILE A 12 -17.24 -2.61 20.37
CA ILE A 12 -16.30 -3.72 20.60
C ILE A 12 -15.62 -4.12 19.29
N LYS A 13 -16.40 -4.31 18.22
CA LYS A 13 -15.86 -4.67 16.90
C LYS A 13 -14.92 -3.60 16.35
N LEU A 14 -15.26 -2.32 16.53
CA LEU A 14 -14.41 -1.20 16.16
C LEU A 14 -13.10 -1.16 16.97
N PHE A 15 -13.15 -1.45 18.27
CA PHE A 15 -11.94 -1.51 19.11
C PHE A 15 -11.06 -2.69 18.75
N GLN A 16 -11.64 -3.86 18.47
CA GLN A 16 -10.90 -5.04 18.00
C GLN A 16 -10.15 -4.70 16.70
N GLN A 17 -10.84 -4.09 15.72
CA GLN A 17 -10.20 -3.63 14.49
C GLN A 17 -9.04 -2.66 14.76
N LYS A 18 -9.25 -1.67 15.64
CA LYS A 18 -8.17 -0.72 15.99
C LYS A 18 -6.97 -1.41 16.65
N ILE A 19 -7.20 -2.43 17.46
CA ILE A 19 -6.13 -3.20 18.10
C ILE A 19 -5.35 -3.98 17.05
N GLU A 20 -6.05 -4.67 16.15
CA GLU A 20 -5.44 -5.39 15.03
C GLU A 20 -4.62 -4.43 14.15
N ASP A 21 -5.17 -3.26 13.81
CA ASP A 21 -4.51 -2.22 13.04
C ASP A 21 -3.21 -1.73 13.71
N ILE A 22 -3.20 -1.61 15.05
CA ILE A 22 -2.00 -1.23 15.82
C ILE A 22 -0.98 -2.36 15.84
N GLN A 23 -1.41 -3.61 15.95
CA GLN A 23 -0.51 -4.77 15.99
C GLN A 23 0.23 -5.00 14.67
N VAL A 24 -0.38 -4.61 13.55
CA VAL A 24 0.22 -4.75 12.20
C VAL A 24 0.84 -3.46 11.68
N ALA A 25 0.87 -2.39 12.48
CA ALA A 25 1.41 -1.10 12.07
C ALA A 25 2.93 -1.20 11.85
N SER A 26 3.38 -0.77 10.68
CA SER A 26 4.81 -0.60 10.38
C SER A 26 5.25 0.86 10.56
N TYR A 27 6.55 1.04 10.81
CA TYR A 27 7.20 2.32 11.07
C TYR A 27 8.46 2.53 10.24
N ASP A 28 8.55 1.90 9.07
CA ASP A 28 9.70 2.00 8.16
C ASP A 28 9.29 2.47 6.75
N GLY A 29 8.07 3.02 6.61
CA GLY A 29 7.52 3.42 5.32
C GLY A 29 7.04 2.27 4.45
N THR A 30 7.00 1.03 4.95
CA THR A 30 6.51 -0.14 4.22
C THR A 30 5.24 -0.69 4.87
N LEU A 31 4.32 -1.21 4.05
CA LEU A 31 3.16 -1.98 4.49
C LEU A 31 3.02 -3.22 3.62
N ILE A 32 2.82 -4.39 4.23
CA ILE A 32 2.33 -5.59 3.54
C ILE A 32 0.89 -5.80 3.97
N TRP A 33 -0.04 -5.56 3.05
CA TRP A 33 -1.47 -5.67 3.31
C TRP A 33 -2.01 -7.00 2.79
N LYS A 34 -2.33 -7.91 3.72
CA LYS A 34 -3.09 -9.12 3.42
C LYS A 34 -4.58 -8.80 3.33
N ILE A 35 -5.19 -9.14 2.20
CA ILE A 35 -6.61 -8.97 1.95
C ILE A 35 -7.23 -10.35 1.79
N THR A 36 -7.92 -10.81 2.83
CA THR A 36 -8.66 -12.09 2.84
C THR A 36 -10.08 -11.94 2.28
N ASN A 37 -10.81 -13.04 2.11
CA ASN A 37 -12.20 -13.04 1.63
C ASN A 37 -12.33 -12.29 0.29
N PHE A 38 -11.34 -12.47 -0.59
CA PHE A 38 -11.16 -11.67 -1.78
C PHE A 38 -12.38 -11.76 -2.71
N GLN A 39 -12.91 -12.96 -2.93
CA GLN A 39 -14.09 -13.20 -3.76
C GLN A 39 -15.34 -12.48 -3.23
N GLU A 40 -15.56 -12.50 -1.92
CA GLU A 40 -16.67 -11.78 -1.30
C GLU A 40 -16.53 -10.26 -1.50
N LYS A 41 -15.34 -9.72 -1.22
CA LYS A 41 -15.06 -8.29 -1.39
C LYS A 41 -15.17 -7.85 -2.85
N MET A 42 -14.74 -8.70 -3.79
CA MET A 42 -14.90 -8.45 -5.22
C MET A 42 -16.38 -8.38 -5.61
N ARG A 43 -17.20 -9.35 -5.19
CA ARG A 43 -18.67 -9.32 -5.45
C ARG A 43 -19.33 -8.09 -4.83
N ASN A 44 -18.92 -7.70 -3.63
CA ASN A 44 -19.41 -6.49 -2.97
C ASN A 44 -19.02 -5.21 -3.75
N ALA A 45 -17.83 -5.18 -4.36
CA ALA A 45 -17.38 -4.07 -5.20
C ALA A 45 -18.14 -4.02 -6.54
N GLN A 46 -18.35 -5.16 -7.18
CA GLN A 46 -19.09 -5.28 -8.45
C GLN A 46 -20.58 -4.90 -8.29
N SER A 47 -21.20 -5.31 -7.19
CA SER A 47 -22.59 -4.95 -6.87
C SER A 47 -22.76 -3.52 -6.34
N GLY A 48 -21.66 -2.80 -6.08
CA GLY A 48 -21.68 -1.47 -5.50
C GLY A 48 -21.97 -1.42 -3.99
N ARG A 49 -22.18 -2.57 -3.33
CA ARG A 49 -22.42 -2.66 -1.87
C ARG A 49 -21.26 -2.09 -1.06
N GLN A 50 -20.04 -2.36 -1.49
CA GLN A 50 -18.82 -1.79 -0.91
C GLN A 50 -17.79 -1.59 -2.01
N THR A 51 -17.68 -0.36 -2.51
CA THR A 51 -16.84 -0.02 -3.68
C THR A 51 -15.34 0.06 -3.37
N SER A 52 -14.97 0.17 -2.09
CA SER A 52 -13.57 0.25 -1.67
C SER A 52 -13.34 -0.28 -0.27
N ILE A 53 -12.09 -0.69 -0.03
CA ILE A 53 -11.57 -1.12 1.26
C ILE A 53 -10.32 -0.30 1.61
N TYR A 54 -10.03 -0.18 2.90
CA TYR A 54 -8.88 0.57 3.40
C TYR A 54 -7.90 -0.39 4.07
N SER A 55 -6.61 -0.10 3.91
CA SER A 55 -5.57 -0.77 4.66
C SER A 55 -5.52 -0.28 6.11
N PRO A 56 -4.92 -1.06 7.02
CA PRO A 56 -4.42 -0.52 8.27
C PRO A 56 -3.48 0.68 8.03
N PRO A 57 -3.40 1.63 8.96
CA PRO A 57 -2.45 2.72 8.88
C PRO A 57 -1.01 2.21 9.08
N PHE A 58 -0.07 2.83 8.38
CA PHE A 58 1.36 2.61 8.52
C PHE A 58 2.09 3.96 8.54
N TYR A 59 3.35 3.96 8.96
CA TYR A 59 4.11 5.17 9.22
C TYR A 59 5.47 5.14 8.52
N SER A 60 5.96 6.32 8.13
CA SER A 60 7.31 6.45 7.57
C SER A 60 8.41 6.26 8.61
N SER A 61 8.10 6.57 9.88
CA SER A 61 8.94 6.37 11.06
C SER A 61 8.07 6.42 12.33
N PRO A 62 8.58 6.07 13.52
CA PRO A 62 7.84 6.23 14.79
C PRO A 62 7.31 7.65 15.04
N THR A 63 7.94 8.66 14.45
CA THR A 63 7.55 10.08 14.53
C THR A 63 7.23 10.69 13.17
N GLY A 64 6.99 9.85 12.15
CA GLY A 64 6.88 10.26 10.76
C GLY A 64 5.45 10.48 10.28
N TYR A 65 5.28 10.52 8.96
CA TYR A 65 3.99 10.66 8.30
C TYR A 65 3.12 9.43 8.60
N LYS A 66 1.83 9.66 8.87
CA LYS A 66 0.82 8.60 8.99
C LYS A 66 0.11 8.44 7.65
N MET A 67 0.00 7.20 7.18
CA MET A 67 -0.47 6.89 5.83
C MET A 67 -1.38 5.67 5.86
N CYS A 68 -2.25 5.54 4.86
CA CYS A 68 -2.94 4.29 4.56
C CYS A 68 -3.17 4.17 3.06
N ALA A 69 -3.76 3.06 2.64
CA ALA A 69 -4.15 2.85 1.26
C ALA A 69 -5.64 2.55 1.14
N ARG A 70 -6.16 2.82 -0.06
CA ARG A 70 -7.53 2.55 -0.46
C ARG A 70 -7.52 1.76 -1.76
N LEU A 71 -8.09 0.57 -1.72
CA LEU A 71 -8.22 -0.32 -2.86
C LEU A 71 -9.67 -0.35 -3.34
N HIS A 72 -9.86 -0.13 -4.64
CA HIS A 72 -11.11 -0.38 -5.34
C HIS A 72 -10.95 -1.65 -6.18
N LEU A 73 -11.53 -2.75 -5.70
CA LEU A 73 -11.42 -4.05 -6.35
C LEU A 73 -12.05 -4.08 -7.74
N ASN A 74 -13.15 -3.34 -7.95
CA ASN A 74 -13.79 -3.21 -9.26
C ASN A 74 -13.50 -1.85 -9.92
N GLY A 75 -12.35 -1.27 -9.60
CA GLY A 75 -11.86 -0.02 -10.17
C GLY A 75 -12.57 1.25 -9.69
N ASN A 76 -11.96 2.38 -10.04
CA ASN A 76 -12.46 3.73 -9.82
C ASN A 76 -11.98 4.68 -10.92
N GLY A 77 -12.80 5.65 -11.30
CA GLY A 77 -12.47 6.61 -12.36
C GLY A 77 -12.17 5.90 -13.67
N ASP A 78 -11.02 6.20 -14.28
CA ASP A 78 -10.61 5.65 -15.58
C ASP A 78 -10.38 4.13 -15.57
N GLY A 79 -10.24 3.51 -14.39
CA GLY A 79 -10.10 2.06 -14.23
C GLY A 79 -11.39 1.32 -13.88
N GLN A 80 -12.52 2.04 -13.74
CA GLN A 80 -13.80 1.46 -13.30
C GLN A 80 -14.20 0.24 -14.15
N GLY A 81 -14.44 -0.89 -13.48
CA GLY A 81 -14.90 -2.14 -14.11
C GLY A 81 -13.87 -2.86 -15.00
N THR A 82 -12.64 -2.35 -15.10
CA THR A 82 -11.60 -2.94 -15.99
C THR A 82 -10.29 -3.21 -15.27
N HIS A 83 -9.99 -2.44 -14.21
CA HIS A 83 -8.78 -2.58 -13.41
C HIS A 83 -9.12 -2.54 -11.92
N MET A 84 -8.29 -3.15 -11.09
CA MET A 84 -8.18 -2.75 -9.69
C MET A 84 -7.50 -1.38 -9.63
N SER A 85 -8.05 -0.47 -8.82
CA SER A 85 -7.46 0.86 -8.60
C SER A 85 -6.92 0.95 -7.19
N LEU A 86 -5.68 1.43 -7.04
CA LEU A 86 -5.01 1.52 -5.76
C LEU A 86 -4.54 2.95 -5.49
N PHE A 87 -4.91 3.47 -4.32
CA PHE A 87 -4.60 4.83 -3.92
C PHE A 87 -3.94 4.86 -2.56
N PHE A 88 -3.03 5.79 -2.40
CA PHE A 88 -2.36 6.16 -1.17
C PHE A 88 -3.04 7.41 -0.57
N ILE A 89 -3.08 7.45 0.75
CA ILE A 89 -3.74 8.51 1.53
C ILE A 89 -2.81 8.94 2.65
N LEU A 90 -2.53 10.24 2.71
CA LEU A 90 -1.94 10.87 3.89
C LEU A 90 -3.03 11.06 4.94
N MET A 91 -2.75 10.62 6.16
CA MET A 91 -3.62 10.79 7.32
C MET A 91 -3.02 11.82 8.26
N LYS A 92 -3.87 12.48 9.05
CA LYS A 92 -3.40 13.36 10.12
C LYS A 92 -2.57 12.60 11.14
N GLY A 93 -1.31 12.96 11.24
CA GLY A 93 -0.34 12.42 12.17
C GLY A 93 -0.22 13.27 13.44
N LYS A 94 0.35 12.66 14.49
CA LYS A 94 0.64 13.36 15.76
C LYS A 94 1.76 14.38 15.62
N TYR A 95 2.66 14.18 14.67
CA TYR A 95 3.89 14.95 14.53
C TYR A 95 3.87 15.88 13.31
N ASP A 96 2.73 16.05 12.63
CA ASP A 96 2.62 16.80 11.38
C ASP A 96 3.16 18.24 11.45
N ASP A 97 3.16 18.86 12.64
CA ASP A 97 3.72 20.21 12.90
C ASP A 97 5.23 20.32 12.67
N ILE A 98 5.97 19.21 12.79
CA ILE A 98 7.44 19.18 12.70
C ILE A 98 7.94 18.42 11.46
N LEU A 99 7.03 17.99 10.58
CA LEU A 99 7.38 17.29 9.34
C LEU A 99 7.49 18.26 8.16
N GLY A 100 8.21 17.83 7.12
CA GLY A 100 8.32 18.58 5.87
C GLY A 100 7.03 18.50 5.05
N TRP A 101 6.64 19.60 4.41
CA TRP A 101 5.48 19.64 3.52
C TRP A 101 5.78 20.48 2.28
N PRO A 102 5.20 20.17 1.11
CA PRO A 102 4.33 19.02 0.83
C PRO A 102 5.08 17.68 0.86
N PHE A 103 4.36 16.59 1.09
CA PHE A 103 4.90 15.24 0.98
C PHE A 103 5.27 14.95 -0.49
N ASN A 104 6.52 14.56 -0.74
CA ASN A 104 7.07 14.41 -2.10
C ASN A 104 7.97 13.17 -2.26
N SER A 105 7.62 12.06 -1.60
CA SER A 105 8.34 10.80 -1.76
C SER A 105 7.61 9.90 -2.75
N ARG A 106 8.37 9.22 -3.61
CA ARG A 106 7.83 8.24 -4.56
C ARG A 106 7.17 7.12 -3.81
N ILE A 107 6.01 6.69 -4.29
CA ILE A 107 5.28 5.55 -3.74
C ILE A 107 5.38 4.39 -4.73
N ILE A 108 5.67 3.20 -4.21
CA ILE A 108 5.74 1.96 -4.97
C ILE A 108 4.61 1.06 -4.48
N PHE A 109 3.78 0.60 -5.39
CA PHE A 109 2.77 -0.41 -5.15
C PHE A 109 3.17 -1.72 -5.80
N SER A 110 2.95 -2.83 -5.11
CA SER A 110 3.22 -4.15 -5.67
C SER A 110 2.17 -5.17 -5.26
N LEU A 111 1.62 -5.90 -6.23
CA LEU A 111 0.82 -7.09 -6.01
C LEU A 111 1.74 -8.31 -6.04
N TYR A 112 1.71 -9.09 -4.96
CA TYR A 112 2.58 -10.24 -4.81
C TYR A 112 2.07 -11.43 -5.61
N ASP A 113 2.91 -11.91 -6.52
CA ASP A 113 2.95 -13.32 -6.92
C ASP A 113 3.24 -14.20 -5.69
N GLN A 114 2.29 -15.09 -5.38
CA GLN A 114 2.35 -15.99 -4.22
C GLN A 114 3.00 -17.35 -4.54
N THR A 115 3.56 -17.50 -5.75
CA THR A 115 4.35 -18.68 -6.16
C THR A 115 5.84 -18.46 -5.92
N ASP A 116 6.64 -19.51 -6.16
CA ASP A 116 8.11 -19.45 -6.08
C ASP A 116 8.75 -18.59 -7.19
N LYS A 117 7.97 -18.20 -8.20
CA LYS A 117 8.48 -17.36 -9.31
C LYS A 117 8.71 -15.92 -8.90
N LYS A 118 8.00 -15.43 -7.87
CA LYS A 118 8.09 -14.04 -7.35
C LYS A 118 8.00 -12.98 -8.45
N GLN A 119 7.18 -13.20 -9.48
CA GLN A 119 6.93 -12.23 -10.55
C GLN A 119 5.88 -11.22 -10.10
N HIS A 120 6.25 -10.41 -9.11
CA HIS A 120 5.37 -9.38 -8.58
C HIS A 120 5.03 -8.34 -9.66
N ILE A 121 3.75 -7.96 -9.74
CA ILE A 121 3.34 -6.79 -10.53
C ILE A 121 3.59 -5.58 -9.67
N PHE A 122 4.17 -4.52 -10.23
CA PHE A 122 4.36 -3.27 -9.53
C PHE A 122 4.15 -2.08 -10.44
N ASP A 123 3.83 -0.97 -9.81
CA ASP A 123 3.76 0.33 -10.46
C ASP A 123 4.15 1.39 -9.43
N THR A 124 4.65 2.52 -9.92
CA THR A 124 5.11 3.61 -9.06
C THR A 124 4.37 4.87 -9.41
N PHE A 125 4.14 5.72 -8.41
CA PHE A 125 3.68 7.07 -8.69
C PHE A 125 4.38 8.06 -7.76
N GLN A 126 4.67 9.23 -8.32
CA GLN A 126 5.17 10.37 -7.57
C GLN A 126 3.98 11.26 -7.22
N PRO A 127 3.72 11.56 -5.94
CA PRO A 127 2.68 12.51 -5.57
C PRO A 127 2.99 13.90 -6.15
N ASP A 128 2.01 14.50 -6.83
CA ASP A 128 2.16 15.86 -7.37
C ASP A 128 2.14 16.88 -6.22
N VAL A 129 3.26 17.58 -6.05
CA VAL A 129 3.49 18.62 -5.05
C VAL A 129 2.64 19.87 -5.27
N ILE A 130 2.16 20.12 -6.48
CA ILE A 130 1.25 21.24 -6.79
C ILE A 130 -0.16 20.91 -6.31
N SER A 131 -0.52 19.62 -6.24
CA SER A 131 -1.85 19.20 -5.81
C SER A 131 -2.05 19.41 -4.30
N ASN A 132 -3.26 19.80 -3.91
CA ASN A 132 -3.66 19.90 -2.51
C ASN A 132 -3.70 18.53 -1.78
N ARG A 133 -3.51 17.43 -2.50
CA ARG A 133 -3.61 16.06 -1.98
C ARG A 133 -2.42 15.67 -1.11
N CYS A 134 -1.28 16.34 -1.30
CA CYS A 134 -0.01 16.03 -0.64
C CYS A 134 0.42 17.09 0.38
N GLN A 135 -0.48 18.04 0.67
CA GLN A 135 -0.29 19.07 1.68
C GLN A 135 -0.49 18.52 3.08
N ARG A 136 -0.10 19.30 4.10
CA ARG A 136 -0.33 18.96 5.49
C ARG A 136 -1.82 18.66 5.77
N PRO A 137 -2.18 17.49 6.34
CA PRO A 137 -3.56 17.17 6.65
C PRO A 137 -4.16 18.12 7.69
N HIS A 138 -5.29 18.74 7.33
CA HIS A 138 -6.11 19.52 8.27
C HIS A 138 -7.29 18.70 8.80
N THR A 139 -7.78 17.74 8.01
CA THR A 139 -8.79 16.73 8.34
C THR A 139 -8.13 15.38 8.65
N ASP A 140 -8.91 14.37 9.08
CA ASP A 140 -8.37 13.03 9.41
C ASP A 140 -7.60 12.39 8.26
N THR A 141 -8.02 12.65 7.02
CA THR A 141 -7.37 12.16 5.79
C THR A 141 -7.39 13.22 4.70
N ASN A 142 -6.35 13.22 3.87
CA ASN A 142 -6.33 13.96 2.60
C ASN A 142 -7.14 13.22 1.51
N ILE A 143 -7.28 13.88 0.36
CA ILE A 143 -7.80 13.25 -0.86
C ILE A 143 -6.79 12.20 -1.33
N ALA A 144 -7.29 11.03 -1.73
CA ALA A 144 -6.46 9.92 -2.19
C ALA A 144 -5.73 10.24 -3.52
N SER A 145 -4.50 9.73 -3.65
CA SER A 145 -3.66 9.84 -4.85
C SER A 145 -3.07 8.48 -5.19
N GLY A 146 -3.02 8.11 -6.46
CA GLY A 146 -2.52 6.79 -6.86
C GLY A 146 -2.90 6.44 -8.28
N ILE A 147 -3.14 5.16 -8.53
CA ILE A 147 -3.12 4.57 -9.87
C ILE A 147 -4.51 3.97 -10.16
N PRO A 148 -5.35 4.67 -10.95
CA PRO A 148 -6.67 4.16 -11.35
C PRO A 148 -6.59 2.84 -12.11
N LYS A 149 -5.56 2.65 -12.94
CA LYS A 149 -5.38 1.45 -13.77
C LYS A 149 -4.20 0.61 -13.27
N PHE A 150 -4.20 0.27 -11.98
CA PHE A 150 -3.07 -0.45 -11.38
C PHE A 150 -2.94 -1.86 -11.95
N ILE A 151 -4.00 -2.67 -11.90
CA ILE A 151 -3.95 -4.07 -12.37
C ILE A 151 -5.18 -4.41 -13.18
N PRO A 152 -5.05 -4.85 -14.45
CA PRO A 152 -6.18 -5.31 -15.25
C PRO A 152 -6.92 -6.45 -14.55
N LEU A 153 -8.25 -6.37 -14.46
CA LEU A 153 -9.06 -7.43 -13.87
C LEU A 153 -8.92 -8.75 -14.62
N ALA A 154 -8.69 -8.70 -15.93
CA ALA A 154 -8.42 -9.87 -16.76
C ALA A 154 -7.21 -10.70 -16.29
N ILE A 155 -6.24 -10.12 -15.56
CA ILE A 155 -5.13 -10.89 -14.95
C ILE A 155 -5.59 -11.63 -13.70
N ILE A 156 -6.44 -10.99 -12.90
CA ILE A 156 -6.96 -11.53 -11.63
C ILE A 156 -8.05 -12.58 -11.87
N GLU A 157 -8.82 -12.44 -12.95
CA GLU A 157 -9.93 -13.34 -13.30
C GLU A 157 -9.46 -14.62 -14.01
N GLN A 158 -8.19 -14.70 -14.40
CA GLN A 158 -7.61 -15.91 -14.97
C GLN A 158 -7.67 -17.07 -13.97
N GLU A 159 -8.05 -18.25 -14.47
CA GLU A 159 -7.92 -19.49 -13.71
C GLU A 159 -6.47 -19.72 -13.30
N ASN A 160 -6.26 -20.14 -12.06
CA ASN A 160 -4.93 -20.39 -11.49
C ASN A 160 -3.99 -19.17 -11.54
N ASN A 161 -4.52 -17.93 -11.49
CA ASN A 161 -3.67 -16.75 -11.38
C ASN A 161 -2.80 -16.81 -10.10
N PRO A 162 -1.53 -16.42 -10.17
CA PRO A 162 -0.60 -16.56 -9.05
C PRO A 162 -0.82 -15.53 -7.93
N TYR A 163 -1.69 -14.55 -8.14
CA TYR A 163 -1.84 -13.40 -7.25
C TYR A 163 -2.95 -13.59 -6.22
N VAL A 164 -4.00 -14.38 -6.55
CA VAL A 164 -5.07 -14.77 -5.64
C VAL A 164 -4.88 -16.23 -5.26
N GLN A 165 -4.46 -16.48 -4.03
CA GLN A 165 -4.29 -17.83 -3.47
C GLN A 165 -5.02 -17.91 -2.14
N GLU A 166 -5.69 -19.03 -1.88
CA GLU A 166 -6.48 -19.25 -0.65
C GLU A 166 -7.45 -18.08 -0.35
N ASP A 167 -8.16 -17.62 -1.38
CA ASP A 167 -9.09 -16.47 -1.33
C ASP A 167 -8.48 -15.18 -0.74
N SER A 168 -7.17 -15.00 -0.96
CA SER A 168 -6.39 -13.88 -0.42
C SER A 168 -5.43 -13.30 -1.44
N ILE A 169 -5.19 -11.99 -1.33
CA ILE A 169 -4.12 -11.28 -2.05
C ILE A 169 -3.21 -10.55 -1.07
N PHE A 170 -1.99 -10.25 -1.50
CA PHE A 170 -1.03 -9.44 -0.74
C PHE A 170 -0.58 -8.25 -1.58
N ILE A 171 -0.74 -7.05 -1.03
CA ILE A 171 -0.26 -5.81 -1.65
C ILE A 171 0.82 -5.21 -0.75
N LYS A 172 2.02 -5.00 -1.31
CA LYS A 172 3.06 -4.20 -0.68
C LYS A 172 2.94 -2.75 -1.12
N ILE A 173 3.11 -1.86 -0.16
CA ILE A 173 3.20 -0.43 -0.36
C ILE A 173 4.49 0.03 0.29
N MET A 174 5.30 0.78 -0.45
CA MET A 174 6.58 1.26 0.03
C MET A 174 6.76 2.72 -0.34
N VAL A 175 7.09 3.54 0.66
CA VAL A 175 7.55 4.91 0.44
C VAL A 175 9.03 4.87 0.17
N ASP A 176 9.44 5.33 -1.00
CA ASP A 176 10.84 5.32 -1.40
C ASP A 176 11.55 6.60 -0.92
N PHE A 177 12.24 6.46 0.20
CA PHE A 177 13.14 7.49 0.74
C PHE A 177 14.57 7.38 0.20
N ASN A 178 14.92 6.28 -0.45
CA ASN A 178 16.28 5.96 -0.87
C ASN A 178 16.53 6.24 -2.36
N GLN A 179 15.50 6.70 -3.09
CA GLN A 179 15.55 6.96 -4.53
C GLN A 179 16.01 5.73 -5.31
N ILE A 180 15.38 4.59 -5.04
CA ILE A 180 15.76 3.30 -5.61
C ILE A 180 15.69 3.36 -7.15
N PRO A 181 16.76 3.05 -7.87
CA PRO A 181 16.72 2.93 -9.33
C PRO A 181 15.66 1.93 -9.81
N ASP A 182 14.93 2.24 -10.89
CA ASP A 182 13.80 1.42 -11.38
C ASP A 182 14.19 -0.03 -11.70
N ASN A 183 15.41 -0.23 -12.21
CA ASN A 183 15.94 -1.54 -12.52
C ASN A 183 16.23 -2.40 -11.28
N LEU A 184 16.35 -1.80 -10.09
CA LEU A 184 16.50 -2.52 -8.83
C LEU A 184 15.16 -2.85 -8.18
N LEU A 185 14.04 -2.25 -8.62
CA LEU A 185 12.73 -2.51 -8.03
C LEU A 185 12.34 -4.00 -8.01
N PRO A 186 12.54 -4.80 -9.08
CA PRO A 186 12.24 -6.22 -9.02
C PRO A 186 13.01 -6.96 -7.91
N TYR A 187 14.28 -6.60 -7.70
CA TYR A 187 15.10 -7.15 -6.63
C TYR A 187 14.57 -6.75 -5.25
N VAL A 188 14.34 -5.45 -5.02
CA VAL A 188 13.87 -4.91 -3.73
C VAL A 188 12.48 -5.46 -3.35
N LEU A 189 11.60 -5.60 -4.33
CA LEU A 189 10.24 -6.12 -4.10
C LEU A 189 10.24 -7.63 -3.82
N SER A 190 11.22 -8.36 -4.35
CA SER A 190 11.37 -9.81 -4.16
C SER A 190 12.17 -10.19 -2.92
N LEU A 191 12.71 -9.22 -2.17
CA LEU A 191 13.38 -9.47 -0.90
C LEU A 191 12.43 -10.20 0.06
N ASP A 192 12.95 -11.22 0.73
CA ASP A 192 12.19 -12.02 1.67
C ASP A 192 11.66 -11.13 2.81
N PRO A 193 10.32 -10.96 2.92
CA PRO A 193 9.74 -10.12 3.96
C PRO A 193 9.92 -10.71 5.37
N GLY A 194 10.32 -11.99 5.49
CA GLY A 194 10.67 -12.62 6.76
C GLY A 194 12.02 -12.19 7.33
N LEU A 195 12.87 -11.53 6.54
CA LEU A 195 14.13 -10.98 7.04
C LEU A 195 13.89 -9.79 7.98
N PRO A 196 14.70 -9.59 9.02
CA PRO A 196 14.62 -8.40 9.85
C PRO A 196 14.70 -7.12 9.00
N THR A 197 13.87 -6.12 9.31
CA THR A 197 13.81 -4.85 8.58
C THR A 197 15.20 -4.22 8.38
N LEU A 198 16.04 -4.23 9.40
CA LEU A 198 17.41 -3.70 9.32
C LEU A 198 18.25 -4.44 8.27
N GLN A 199 18.07 -5.76 8.13
CA GLN A 199 18.79 -6.56 7.15
C GLN A 199 18.30 -6.27 5.73
N GLN A 200 16.97 -6.16 5.54
CA GLN A 200 16.41 -5.75 4.24
C GLN A 200 16.97 -4.39 3.81
N HIS A 201 17.01 -3.41 4.72
CA HIS A 201 17.56 -2.08 4.44
C HIS A 201 19.04 -2.13 4.04
N LYS A 202 19.86 -2.95 4.71
CA LYS A 202 21.28 -3.12 4.34
C LYS A 202 21.43 -3.65 2.92
N LEU A 203 20.70 -4.71 2.57
CA LEU A 203 20.74 -5.31 1.23
C LEU A 203 20.32 -4.32 0.15
N ILE A 204 19.28 -3.52 0.40
CA ILE A 204 18.83 -2.47 -0.52
C ILE A 204 19.94 -1.43 -0.72
N GLN A 205 20.55 -0.95 0.36
CA GLN A 205 21.62 0.06 0.28
C GLN A 205 22.87 -0.46 -0.43
N GLU A 206 23.27 -1.70 -0.18
CA GLU A 206 24.37 -2.35 -0.89
C GLU A 206 24.09 -2.45 -2.40
N ALA A 207 22.88 -2.84 -2.79
CA ALA A 207 22.47 -2.92 -4.20
C ALA A 207 22.49 -1.54 -4.88
N ILE A 208 22.01 -0.49 -4.20
CA ILE A 208 22.05 0.89 -4.69
C ILE A 208 23.49 1.35 -4.89
N ASN A 209 24.37 1.13 -3.91
CA ASN A 209 25.77 1.53 -3.99
C ASN A 209 26.49 0.83 -5.15
N ASN A 210 26.29 -0.48 -5.31
CA ASN A 210 26.88 -1.26 -6.40
C ASN A 210 26.39 -0.77 -7.78
N PHE A 211 25.11 -0.40 -7.88
CA PHE A 211 24.55 0.13 -9.13
C PHE A 211 25.25 1.42 -9.57
N TYR A 212 25.42 2.38 -8.65
CA TYR A 212 26.09 3.66 -8.97
C TYR A 212 27.60 3.52 -9.20
N GLN A 213 28.27 2.60 -8.49
CA GLN A 213 29.68 2.28 -8.75
C GLN A 213 29.89 1.75 -10.17
N ASN A 214 29.05 0.80 -10.61
CA ASN A 214 29.15 0.22 -11.94
C ASN A 214 28.89 1.24 -13.06
N GLN A 215 27.96 2.19 -12.87
CA GLN A 215 27.73 3.26 -13.85
C GLN A 215 28.89 4.24 -13.96
N SER A 216 29.63 4.44 -12.86
CA SER A 216 30.78 5.35 -12.82
C SER A 216 32.03 4.76 -13.49
N ILE A 217 32.12 3.43 -13.63
CA ILE A 217 33.22 2.72 -14.29
C ILE A 217 33.00 2.64 -15.81
N THR A 218 31.75 2.77 -16.27
CA THR A 218 31.38 2.72 -17.70
C THR A 218 31.40 4.09 -18.40
N ASN A 219 31.73 5.17 -17.69
CA ASN A 219 31.90 6.53 -18.22
C ASN A 219 33.37 6.96 -18.16
#